data_AF-A0A942GH45-F1
#
_entry.id   AF-A0A942GH45-F1
#
_cell.length_a   1.000
_cell.length_b   1.000
_cell.length_c   1.000
_cell.angle_alpha   90.00
_cell.angle_beta   90.00
_cell.angle_gamma   90.00
#
_symmetry.space_group_name_H-M   'P 1'
#
loop_
_entity.id
_entity.type
_entity.pdbx_description
1 polymer ?
#
loop_
_entity_poly.entity_id
_entity_poly.type
_entity_poly.pdbx_seq_one_letter_code
_entity_poly.pdbx_strand_id
1 'polypeptide(L)' 'MAIWLVQQGHDAVHAFEMGLARASDEAIMERAQGEQRVVVTADLDCSSEMASA' A
#
# COMPACT_ATOMS: atom_id res chain seq x y z
N MET A 1 -2.46 -1.81 -10.00
CA MET A 1 -1.66 -2.97 -9.53
C MET A 1 -2.48 -3.97 -8.71
N ALA A 2 -3.24 -3.56 -7.68
CA ALA A 2 -4.06 -4.49 -6.88
C ALA A 2 -4.97 -5.40 -7.74
N ILE A 3 -5.74 -4.84 -8.67
CA ILE A 3 -6.61 -5.62 -9.59
C ILE A 3 -5.84 -6.69 -10.36
N TRP A 4 -4.63 -6.38 -10.84
CA TRP A 4 -3.83 -7.35 -11.57
C TRP A 4 -3.37 -8.51 -10.67
N LEU A 5 -2.98 -8.24 -9.42
CA LEU A 5 -2.63 -9.28 -8.44
C LEU A 5 -3.84 -10.17 -8.11
N VAL A 6 -5.03 -9.59 -7.99
CA VAL A 6 -6.28 -10.33 -7.82
C VAL A 6 -6.53 -11.26 -9.01
N GLN A 7 -6.29 -10.79 -10.23
CA GLN A 7 -6.40 -11.63 -11.44
C GLN A 7 -5.39 -12.78 -11.49
N GLN A 8 -4.25 -12.66 -10.80
CA GLN A 8 -3.28 -13.75 -10.63
C GLN A 8 -3.62 -14.69 -9.47
N GLY A 9 -4.72 -14.45 -8.73
CA GLY A 9 -5.17 -15.28 -7.62
C GLY A 9 -4.63 -14.88 -6.25
N HIS A 10 -4.02 -13.69 -6.11
CA HIS A 10 -3.60 -13.16 -4.83
C HIS A 10 -4.74 -12.44 -4.10
N ASP A 11 -4.77 -12.51 -2.77
CA ASP A 11 -5.59 -11.61 -1.96
C ASP A 11 -4.88 -10.25 -1.83
N ALA A 12 -5.30 -9.29 -2.66
CA ALA A 12 -4.68 -7.97 -2.76
C ALA A 12 -5.72 -6.85 -2.83
N VAL A 13 -5.42 -5.70 -2.21
CA VAL A 13 -6.28 -4.52 -2.17
C VAL A 13 -5.46 -3.24 -2.24
N HIS A 14 -6.01 -2.16 -2.80
CA HIS A 14 -5.34 -0.86 -2.76
C HIS A 14 -5.55 -0.17 -1.41
N ALA A 15 -4.51 0.42 -0.81
CA ALA A 15 -4.60 1.09 0.50
C ALA A 15 -5.72 2.15 0.57
N PHE A 16 -5.94 2.88 -0.53
CA PHE A 16 -7.06 3.82 -0.68
C PHE A 16 -8.43 3.19 -0.43
N GLU A 17 -8.67 1.99 -0.96
CA GLU A 17 -9.96 1.27 -0.83
C GLU A 17 -10.21 0.81 0.61
N MET A 18 -9.15 0.66 1.41
CA MET A 18 -9.22 0.37 2.84
C MET A 18 -9.33 1.63 3.72
N GLY A 19 -9.40 2.82 3.13
CA GLY A 19 -9.37 4.08 3.88
C GLY A 19 -7.98 4.43 4.45
N LEU A 20 -6.91 3.77 3.97
CA LEU A 20 -5.54 3.96 4.43
C LEU A 20 -4.73 4.91 3.55
N ALA A 21 -5.41 5.74 2.74
CA ALA A 21 -4.75 6.65 1.80
C ALA A 21 -3.76 7.65 2.45
N ARG A 22 -3.91 7.90 3.75
CA ARG A 22 -3.05 8.79 4.55
C ARG A 22 -2.48 8.10 5.79
N ALA A 23 -2.57 6.77 5.84
CA ALA A 23 -1.99 6.00 6.95
C ALA A 23 -0.46 6.01 6.82
N SER A 24 0.23 5.91 7.96
CA SER A 24 1.69 5.66 7.95
C SER A 24 1.98 4.27 7.40
N ASP A 25 3.20 4.07 6.89
CA ASP A 25 3.67 2.76 6.45
C ASP A 25 3.53 1.70 7.54
N GLU A 26 3.83 2.05 8.78
CA GLU A 26 3.67 1.16 9.95
C GLU A 26 2.22 0.69 10.10
N ALA A 27 1.24 1.61 10.05
CA ALA A 27 -0.17 1.27 10.16
C ALA A 27 -0.66 0.41 8.97
N ILE A 28 -0.13 0.66 7.77
CA ILE A 28 -0.41 -0.16 6.58
C ILE A 28 0.16 -1.57 6.76
N MET A 29 1.39 -1.68 7.26
CA MET A 29 2.08 -2.95 7.51
C MET A 29 1.40 -3.77 8.60
N GLU A 30 1.04 -3.17 9.72
CA GLU A 30 0.26 -3.83 10.79
C GLU A 30 -1.06 -4.38 10.25
N ARG A 31 -1.76 -3.58 9.45
CA ARG A 31 -3.02 -3.98 8.82
C ARG A 31 -2.82 -5.15 7.85
N ALA A 32 -1.83 -5.06 6.97
CA ALA A 32 -1.52 -6.10 5.99
C ALA A 32 -1.17 -7.44 6.67
N GLN A 33 -0.39 -7.38 7.75
CA GLN A 33 -0.04 -8.55 8.55
C GLN A 33 -1.25 -9.14 9.29
N GLY A 34 -2.05 -8.29 9.95
CA GLY A 34 -3.23 -8.72 10.69
C GLY A 34 -4.30 -9.37 9.81
N GLU A 35 -4.45 -8.91 8.58
CA GLU A 35 -5.42 -9.45 7.61
C GLU A 35 -4.82 -10.51 6.67
N GLN A 36 -3.52 -10.82 6.80
CA GLN A 36 -2.77 -11.73 5.90
C GLN A 36 -3.00 -11.44 4.41
N ARG A 37 -2.96 -10.15 4.05
CA ARG A 37 -3.34 -9.64 2.73
C ARG A 37 -2.25 -8.75 2.14
N VAL A 38 -2.11 -8.76 0.82
CA VAL A 38 -1.25 -7.82 0.12
C VAL A 38 -1.93 -6.45 0.03
N VAL A 39 -1.35 -5.45 0.67
CA VAL A 39 -1.81 -4.05 0.53
C VAL A 39 -0.93 -3.32 -0.47
N VAL A 40 -1.53 -2.84 -1.54
CA VAL A 40 -0.84 -2.06 -2.58
C VAL A 40 -0.96 -0.58 -2.24
N THR A 41 0.16 0.07 -1.97
CA THR A 41 0.26 1.53 -1.84
C THR A 41 0.76 2.13 -3.14
N ALA A 42 0.43 3.41 -3.35
CA ALA A 42 1.03 4.23 -4.39
C ALA A 42 1.28 5.60 -3.76
N ASP A 43 2.53 5.83 -3.35
CA ASP A 43 2.95 7.14 -2.90
C ASP A 43 3.37 7.98 -4.11
N LEU A 44 2.63 9.06 -4.36
CA LEU A 44 2.93 10.00 -5.44
C LEU A 44 3.97 11.05 -5.01
N ASP A 45 4.28 11.15 -3.72
CA ASP A 45 5.19 12.13 -3.14
C ASP A 45 6.62 11.57 -2.95
N CYS A 46 6.92 10.38 -3.50
CA CYS A 46 8.27 9.77 -3.57
C CYS A 46 9.21 10.51 -4.55
N SER A 47 9.18 11.84 -4.52
CA SER A 47 10.07 12.73 -5.29
C SER A 47 10.65 13.88 -4.45
N SER A 48 10.24 14.06 -3.18
CA SER A 48 10.76 15.17 -2.36
C SER A 48 11.99 14.86 -1.50
N GLU A 49 12.32 13.59 -1.25
CA GLU A 49 13.47 13.21 -0.41
C GLU A 49 14.67 12.70 -1.25
N MET A 50 15.17 13.53 -2.17
CA MET A 50 16.48 13.34 -2.82
C MET A 50 17.32 14.63 -2.87
N ALA A 51 17.09 15.59 -1.98
CA ALA A 51 17.90 16.80 -1.92
C ALA A 51 18.28 17.19 -0.48
N SER A 52 19.34 16.56 0.03
CA SER A 52 20.23 17.19 1.00
C SER A 52 21.67 16.77 0.68
N ALA A 53 22.47 17.77 0.33
CA ALA A 53 23.86 17.72 -0.11
C ALA A 53 24.85 17.41 1.03
#